data_AF-R7UX32-F1
#
_entry.id   AF-R7UX32-F1
#
_cell.length_a   1.000
_cell.length_b   1.000
_cell.length_c   1.000
_cell.angle_alpha   90.00
_cell.angle_beta   90.00
_cell.angle_gamma   90.00
#
_symmetry.space_group_name_H-M   'P 1'
#
loop_
_entity.id
_entity.type
_entity.pdbx_description
1 polymer ?
#
loop_
_entity_poly.entity_id
_entity_poly.type
_entity_poly.pdbx_seq_one_letter_code
_entity_poly.pdbx_strand_id
1 'polypeptide(L)'
;MSDNQQRSLRSSDLKARTLQQDLELSRSELLTLQSEFEGYKASISSVRRQQKSRSDESSLEIEKNERLRLEKLVEQLRSKLQETSDNLQVAHSEKEVMSEELERLQMRHSQVVSDLHDTEHQWRSRFDQFSLEQSSNSTEHVETIKQLTMQNEMLTQTFKDQMKLLQEEHTRSMEMLQRQLDSQEHQVFQLETQLRSAPTPTLPNTASSSSIDEMANQVVEYVRDPRAVERQSGEGMENTDYDCRKQSIQSPLIPFEQLINSPQQDDTSSIKTIESDYEYTLKQNLAASQTKIEHLSELLNESEATVMRLTEQAKILKGEIRRMERNQEREKEISNMEYLKNIILKFLTLPVCDERVQLIPVLCTMLKFSPDEKDDLMKIASGGDGTGPPQGNGAAGWGTYLHRWSGLT
;
A
#
# COMPACT_ATOMS: atom_id res chain seq x y z
N MET A 1 126.08 -106.92 -48.90
CA MET A 1 124.99 -106.09 -49.42
C MET A 1 123.77 -106.19 -48.49
N SER A 2 123.86 -105.82 -47.20
CA SER A 2 122.77 -106.09 -46.24
C SER A 2 122.49 -104.99 -45.22
N ASP A 3 123.49 -104.22 -44.75
CA ASP A 3 123.27 -103.21 -43.70
C ASP A 3 122.60 -101.91 -44.17
N ASN A 4 122.90 -101.45 -45.39
CA ASN A 4 122.38 -100.16 -45.87
C ASN A 4 120.88 -100.21 -46.17
N GLN A 5 120.39 -101.37 -46.66
CA GLN A 5 118.96 -101.62 -46.83
C GLN A 5 118.24 -101.69 -45.48
N GLN A 6 118.87 -102.27 -44.44
CA GLN A 6 118.24 -102.42 -43.12
C GLN A 6 118.10 -101.09 -42.36
N ARG A 7 119.05 -100.16 -42.54
CA ARG A 7 118.91 -98.77 -42.02
C ARG A 7 117.85 -97.97 -42.77
N SER A 8 117.78 -98.12 -44.10
CA SER A 8 116.74 -97.46 -44.90
C SER A 8 115.34 -97.95 -44.55
N LEU A 9 115.17 -99.27 -44.33
CA LEU A 9 113.90 -99.85 -43.88
C LEU A 9 113.49 -99.33 -42.51
N ARG A 10 114.40 -99.31 -41.52
CA ARG A 10 114.09 -98.77 -40.18
C ARG A 10 113.77 -97.28 -40.20
N SER A 11 114.41 -96.49 -41.07
CA SER A 11 114.07 -95.07 -41.25
C SER A 11 112.70 -94.88 -41.89
N SER A 12 112.37 -95.69 -42.90
CA SER A 12 111.04 -95.69 -43.52
C SER A 12 109.95 -96.16 -42.55
N ASP A 13 110.22 -97.18 -41.72
CA ASP A 13 109.29 -97.64 -40.68
C ASP A 13 109.09 -96.60 -39.59
N LEU A 14 110.15 -95.91 -39.16
CA LEU A 14 110.04 -94.81 -38.21
C LEU A 14 109.18 -93.68 -38.79
N LYS A 15 109.42 -93.29 -40.05
CA LYS A 15 108.62 -92.29 -40.76
C LYS A 15 107.17 -92.72 -40.95
N ALA A 16 106.92 -93.99 -41.24
CA ALA A 16 105.56 -94.53 -41.34
C ALA A 16 104.85 -94.47 -39.99
N ARG A 17 105.53 -94.79 -38.88
CA ARG A 17 104.99 -94.68 -37.52
C ARG A 17 104.71 -93.24 -37.12
N THR A 18 105.61 -92.30 -37.41
CA THR A 18 105.37 -90.87 -37.12
C THR A 18 104.22 -90.33 -37.95
N LEU A 19 104.16 -90.63 -39.25
CA LEU A 19 103.04 -90.23 -40.10
C LEU A 19 101.71 -90.85 -39.65
N GLN A 20 101.74 -92.08 -39.16
CA GLN A 20 100.55 -92.75 -38.61
C GLN A 20 100.09 -92.10 -37.30
N GLN A 21 101.03 -91.73 -36.43
CA GLN A 21 100.75 -91.00 -35.20
C GLN A 21 100.21 -89.59 -35.49
N ASP A 22 100.79 -88.86 -36.44
CA ASP A 22 100.31 -87.53 -36.86
C ASP A 22 98.91 -87.63 -37.49
N LEU A 23 98.64 -88.67 -38.28
CA LEU A 23 97.33 -88.93 -38.87
C LEU A 23 96.29 -89.26 -37.78
N GLU A 24 96.67 -90.01 -36.75
CA GLU A 24 95.82 -90.32 -35.60
C GLU A 24 95.54 -89.07 -34.76
N LEU A 25 96.55 -88.22 -34.54
CA LEU A 25 96.40 -86.93 -33.86
C LEU A 25 95.46 -85.99 -34.65
N SER A 26 95.68 -85.78 -35.95
CA SER A 26 94.80 -84.95 -36.78
C SER A 26 93.37 -85.50 -36.85
N ARG A 27 93.19 -86.83 -36.83
CA ARG A 27 91.86 -87.45 -36.73
C ARG A 27 91.20 -87.16 -35.38
N SER A 28 91.95 -87.25 -34.28
CA SER A 28 91.43 -86.94 -32.95
C SER A 28 91.04 -85.46 -32.83
N GLU A 29 91.84 -84.54 -33.38
CA GLU A 29 91.55 -83.11 -33.42
C GLU A 29 90.32 -82.80 -34.28
N LEU A 30 90.13 -83.47 -35.42
CA LEU A 30 88.92 -83.33 -36.23
C LEU A 30 87.68 -83.79 -35.46
N LEU A 31 87.76 -84.89 -34.73
CA LEU A 31 86.64 -85.38 -33.92
C LEU A 31 86.30 -84.43 -32.78
N THR A 32 87.30 -83.85 -32.10
CA THR A 32 87.05 -82.84 -31.07
C THR A 32 86.41 -81.60 -31.67
N LEU A 33 86.91 -81.10 -32.80
CA LEU A 33 86.36 -79.91 -33.47
C LEU A 33 84.94 -80.14 -33.98
N GLN A 34 84.64 -81.34 -34.47
CA GLN A 34 83.29 -81.73 -34.88
C GLN A 34 82.34 -81.79 -33.68
N SER A 35 82.79 -82.32 -32.53
CA SER A 35 81.99 -82.33 -31.30
C SER A 35 81.72 -80.93 -30.77
N GLU A 36 82.71 -80.03 -30.85
CA GLU A 36 82.56 -78.62 -30.48
C GLU A 36 81.61 -77.89 -31.43
N PHE A 37 81.67 -78.18 -32.74
CA PHE A 37 80.77 -77.59 -33.73
C PHE A 37 79.32 -78.05 -33.53
N GLU A 38 79.08 -79.33 -33.29
CA GLU A 38 77.74 -79.84 -32.95
C GLU A 38 77.25 -79.24 -31.62
N GLY A 39 78.14 -79.09 -30.63
CA GLY A 39 77.85 -78.38 -29.38
C GLY A 39 77.46 -76.91 -29.61
N TYR A 40 78.17 -76.21 -30.47
CA TYR A 40 77.88 -74.83 -30.84
C TYR A 40 76.55 -74.71 -31.60
N LYS A 41 76.27 -75.63 -32.52
CA LYS A 41 75.00 -75.68 -33.26
C LYS A 41 73.82 -75.96 -32.34
N ALA A 42 73.97 -76.85 -31.38
CA ALA A 42 72.97 -77.10 -30.34
C ALA A 42 72.78 -75.87 -29.43
N SER A 43 73.88 -75.21 -29.06
CA SER A 43 73.86 -73.96 -28.28
C SER A 43 73.13 -72.84 -29.02
N ILE A 44 73.46 -72.56 -30.29
CA ILE A 44 72.76 -71.56 -31.11
C ILE A 44 71.27 -71.91 -31.24
N SER A 45 70.97 -73.18 -31.49
CA SER A 45 69.58 -73.63 -31.66
C SER A 45 68.79 -73.47 -30.36
N SER A 46 69.42 -73.73 -29.21
CA SER A 46 68.86 -73.48 -27.87
C SER A 46 68.66 -71.98 -27.61
N VAL A 47 69.68 -71.14 -27.88
CA VAL A 47 69.61 -69.69 -27.73
C VAL A 47 68.54 -69.08 -28.63
N ARG A 48 68.44 -69.51 -29.89
CA ARG A 48 67.41 -69.05 -30.83
C ARG A 48 66.02 -69.49 -30.40
N ARG A 49 65.87 -70.73 -29.91
CA ARG A 49 64.59 -71.21 -29.37
C ARG A 49 64.20 -70.46 -28.10
N GLN A 50 65.16 -70.20 -27.21
CA GLN A 50 64.96 -69.42 -25.99
C GLN A 50 64.65 -67.95 -26.29
N GLN A 51 65.33 -67.34 -27.27
CA GLN A 51 65.01 -65.99 -27.73
C GLN A 51 63.63 -65.95 -28.36
N LYS A 52 63.30 -66.88 -29.26
CA LYS A 52 61.98 -66.92 -29.93
C LYS A 52 60.84 -67.19 -28.95
N SER A 53 61.01 -68.12 -28.01
CA SER A 53 59.98 -68.38 -26.99
C SER A 53 59.85 -67.24 -25.98
N ARG A 54 60.97 -66.59 -25.60
CA ARG A 54 60.91 -65.45 -24.67
C ARG A 54 60.39 -64.17 -25.34
N SER A 55 60.78 -63.89 -26.59
CA SER A 55 60.38 -62.66 -27.29
C SER A 55 58.92 -62.69 -27.71
N ASP A 56 58.46 -63.80 -28.30
CA ASP A 56 57.11 -63.84 -28.86
C ASP A 56 56.06 -63.87 -27.75
N GLU A 57 56.29 -64.63 -26.67
CA GLU A 57 55.31 -64.73 -25.57
C GLU A 57 55.27 -63.48 -24.68
N SER A 58 56.44 -62.88 -24.36
CA SER A 58 56.47 -61.63 -23.59
C SER A 58 55.97 -60.42 -24.39
N SER A 59 56.29 -60.34 -25.69
CA SER A 59 55.81 -59.26 -26.55
C SER A 59 54.29 -59.33 -26.77
N LEU A 60 53.73 -60.53 -26.98
CA LEU A 60 52.28 -60.70 -27.12
C LEU A 60 51.53 -60.41 -25.81
N GLU A 61 52.09 -60.74 -24.64
CA GLU A 61 51.52 -60.34 -23.35
C GLU A 61 51.56 -58.83 -23.12
N ILE A 62 52.66 -58.16 -23.49
CA ILE A 62 52.76 -56.70 -23.41
C ILE A 62 51.73 -56.03 -24.33
N GLU A 63 51.62 -56.49 -25.58
CA GLU A 63 50.65 -55.97 -26.54
C GLU A 63 49.20 -56.24 -26.11
N LYS A 64 48.92 -57.42 -25.53
CA LYS A 64 47.62 -57.75 -24.94
C LYS A 64 47.29 -56.84 -23.75
N ASN A 65 48.25 -56.59 -22.87
CA ASN A 65 48.07 -55.70 -21.71
C ASN A 65 47.87 -54.25 -22.15
N GLU A 66 48.61 -53.79 -23.17
CA GLU A 66 48.44 -52.46 -23.76
C GLU A 66 47.07 -52.33 -24.44
N ARG A 67 46.65 -53.34 -25.19
CA ARG A 67 45.31 -53.40 -25.79
C ARG A 67 44.21 -53.31 -24.72
N LEU A 68 44.30 -54.08 -23.64
CA LEU A 68 43.34 -54.01 -22.53
C LEU A 68 43.33 -52.63 -21.86
N ARG A 69 44.49 -51.98 -21.74
CA ARG A 69 44.58 -50.61 -21.20
C ARG A 69 43.90 -49.62 -22.13
N LEU A 70 44.12 -49.71 -23.44
CA LEU A 70 43.49 -48.87 -24.45
C LEU A 70 41.97 -49.12 -24.50
N GLU A 71 41.52 -50.37 -24.42
CA GLU A 71 40.09 -50.72 -24.35
C GLU A 71 39.43 -50.10 -23.11
N LYS A 72 40.08 -50.18 -21.93
CA LYS A 72 39.59 -49.49 -20.72
C LYS A 72 39.54 -47.97 -20.88
N LEU A 73 40.55 -47.37 -21.52
CA LEU A 73 40.57 -45.93 -21.76
C LEU A 73 39.45 -45.51 -22.74
N VAL A 74 39.24 -46.28 -23.81
CA VAL A 74 38.15 -46.04 -24.76
C VAL A 74 36.80 -46.15 -24.05
N GLU A 75 36.61 -47.14 -23.18
CA GLU A 75 35.37 -47.27 -22.41
C GLU A 75 35.17 -46.10 -21.44
N GLN A 76 36.22 -45.65 -20.76
CA GLN A 76 36.17 -44.45 -19.92
C GLN A 76 35.88 -43.17 -20.72
N LEU A 77 36.42 -43.04 -21.92
CA LEU A 77 36.14 -41.90 -22.79
C LEU A 77 34.70 -41.94 -23.31
N ARG A 78 34.19 -43.13 -23.64
CA ARG A 78 32.78 -43.34 -24.01
C ARG A 78 31.84 -43.00 -22.86
N SER A 79 32.13 -43.47 -21.65
CA SER A 79 31.31 -43.16 -20.48
C SER A 79 31.30 -41.66 -20.18
N LYS A 80 32.46 -40.99 -20.27
CA LYS A 80 32.55 -39.53 -20.12
C LYS A 80 31.81 -38.78 -21.22
N LEU A 81 31.92 -39.23 -22.48
CA LEU A 81 31.19 -38.63 -23.59
C LEU A 81 29.68 -38.75 -23.36
N GLN A 82 29.21 -39.92 -22.94
CA GLN A 82 27.80 -40.15 -22.60
C GLN A 82 27.35 -39.25 -21.44
N GLU A 83 28.11 -39.18 -20.34
CA GLU A 83 27.80 -38.32 -19.20
C GLU A 83 27.74 -36.84 -19.60
N THR A 84 28.67 -36.36 -20.43
CA THR A 84 28.61 -34.97 -20.94
C THR A 84 27.43 -34.73 -21.88
N SER A 85 27.03 -35.75 -22.65
CA SER A 85 25.85 -35.68 -23.52
C SER A 85 24.57 -35.61 -22.69
N ASP A 86 24.45 -36.45 -21.65
CA ASP A 86 23.30 -36.46 -20.74
C ASP A 86 23.22 -35.14 -19.96
N ASN A 87 24.35 -34.63 -19.46
CA ASN A 87 24.42 -33.31 -18.80
C ASN A 87 24.01 -32.17 -19.74
N LEU A 88 24.42 -32.22 -21.01
CA LEU A 88 24.01 -31.25 -22.01
C LEU A 88 22.50 -31.33 -22.28
N GLN A 89 21.93 -32.53 -22.33
CA GLN A 89 20.50 -32.73 -22.52
C GLN A 89 19.70 -32.18 -21.33
N VAL A 90 20.15 -32.42 -20.08
CA VAL A 90 19.52 -31.86 -18.88
C VAL A 90 19.57 -30.33 -18.92
N ALA A 91 20.75 -29.75 -19.14
CA ALA A 91 20.91 -28.30 -19.25
C ALA A 91 20.06 -27.69 -20.38
N HIS A 92 19.85 -28.42 -21.48
CA HIS A 92 18.97 -28.00 -22.56
C HIS A 92 17.51 -27.95 -22.11
N SER A 93 17.03 -28.99 -21.43
CA SER A 93 15.66 -29.03 -20.90
C SER A 93 15.42 -27.96 -19.82
N GLU A 94 16.40 -27.69 -18.97
CA GLU A 94 16.34 -26.61 -17.98
C GLU A 94 16.23 -25.25 -18.67
N LYS A 95 17.01 -25.01 -19.73
CA LYS A 95 16.90 -23.78 -20.53
C LYS A 95 15.52 -23.62 -21.16
N GLU A 96 14.93 -24.70 -21.67
CA GLU A 96 13.59 -24.67 -22.25
C GLU A 96 12.54 -24.29 -21.20
N VAL A 97 12.55 -24.94 -20.03
CA VAL A 97 11.66 -24.59 -18.92
C VAL A 97 11.83 -23.12 -18.49
N MET A 98 13.08 -22.66 -18.35
CA MET A 98 13.34 -21.26 -18.01
C MET A 98 12.85 -20.28 -19.09
N SER A 99 12.90 -20.68 -20.37
CA SER A 99 12.37 -19.87 -21.46
C SER A 99 10.84 -19.79 -21.45
N GLU A 100 10.15 -20.90 -21.17
CA GLU A 100 8.68 -20.91 -21.01
C GLU A 100 8.24 -20.08 -19.79
N GLU A 101 8.99 -20.14 -18.68
CA GLU A 101 8.72 -19.31 -17.50
C GLU A 101 8.89 -17.82 -17.80
N LEU A 102 9.91 -17.45 -18.57
CA LEU A 102 10.14 -16.08 -19.01
C LEU A 102 8.99 -15.60 -19.91
N GLU A 103 8.57 -16.40 -20.89
CA GLU A 103 7.43 -16.08 -21.77
C GLU A 103 6.14 -15.92 -20.95
N ARG A 104 5.88 -16.82 -20.00
CA ARG A 104 4.73 -16.74 -19.11
C ARG A 104 4.76 -15.48 -18.24
N LEU A 105 5.92 -15.13 -17.71
CA LEU A 105 6.09 -13.92 -16.90
C LEU A 105 5.92 -12.65 -17.74
N GLN A 106 6.44 -12.64 -18.97
CA GLN A 106 6.27 -11.54 -19.91
C GLN A 106 4.79 -11.35 -20.27
N MET A 107 4.05 -12.42 -20.55
CA MET A 107 2.60 -12.37 -20.81
C MET A 107 1.82 -11.84 -19.60
N ARG A 108 2.18 -12.26 -18.38
CA ARG A 108 1.57 -11.74 -17.16
C ARG A 108 1.88 -10.26 -16.96
N HIS A 109 3.11 -9.85 -17.22
CA HIS A 109 3.51 -8.44 -17.13
C HIS A 109 2.73 -7.58 -18.13
N SER A 110 2.62 -8.01 -19.40
CA SER A 110 1.83 -7.29 -20.40
C SER A 110 0.36 -7.19 -20.02
N GLN A 111 -0.23 -8.25 -19.43
CA GLN A 111 -1.61 -8.21 -18.96
C GLN A 111 -1.78 -7.18 -17.83
N VAL A 112 -0.91 -7.20 -16.82
CA VAL A 112 -0.97 -6.24 -15.71
C VAL A 112 -0.80 -4.80 -16.21
N VAL A 113 0.08 -4.57 -17.19
CA VAL A 113 0.24 -3.24 -17.80
C VAL A 113 -1.03 -2.81 -18.53
N SER A 114 -1.70 -3.71 -19.26
CA SER A 114 -2.99 -3.41 -19.90
C SER A 114 -4.06 -3.08 -18.86
N ASP A 115 -4.20 -3.89 -17.81
CA ASP A 115 -5.20 -3.67 -16.75
C ASP A 115 -4.95 -2.34 -16.01
N LEU A 116 -3.68 -1.99 -15.76
CA LEU A 116 -3.31 -0.69 -15.20
C LEU A 116 -3.67 0.46 -16.15
N HIS A 117 -3.43 0.32 -17.44
CA HIS A 117 -3.82 1.32 -18.44
C HIS A 117 -5.34 1.51 -18.50
N ASP A 118 -6.10 0.41 -18.50
CA ASP A 118 -7.56 0.46 -18.57
C ASP A 118 -8.15 1.08 -17.30
N THR A 119 -7.61 0.75 -16.13
CA THR A 119 -8.05 1.35 -14.86
C THR A 119 -7.65 2.82 -14.77
N GLU A 120 -6.43 3.21 -15.19
CA GLU A 120 -6.02 4.61 -15.28
C GLU A 120 -6.96 5.40 -16.20
N HIS A 121 -7.26 4.86 -17.39
CA HIS A 121 -8.18 5.48 -18.34
C HIS A 121 -9.59 5.63 -17.75
N GLN A 122 -10.10 4.62 -17.04
CA GLN A 122 -11.39 4.70 -16.35
C GLN A 122 -11.42 5.79 -15.26
N TRP A 123 -10.37 5.88 -14.43
CA TRP A 123 -10.28 6.91 -13.39
C TRP A 123 -10.14 8.30 -13.99
N ARG A 124 -9.36 8.44 -15.06
CA ARG A 124 -9.16 9.70 -15.75
C ARG A 124 -10.45 10.19 -16.42
N SER A 125 -11.16 9.31 -17.11
CA SER A 125 -12.47 9.60 -17.70
C SER A 125 -13.52 10.00 -16.65
N ARG A 126 -13.57 9.28 -15.51
CA ARG A 126 -14.46 9.65 -14.38
C ARG A 126 -14.10 11.00 -13.77
N PHE A 127 -12.81 11.28 -13.64
CA PHE A 127 -12.34 12.57 -13.13
C PHE A 127 -12.69 13.70 -14.08
N ASP A 128 -12.48 13.53 -15.39
CA ASP A 128 -12.84 14.52 -16.41
C ASP A 128 -14.36 14.75 -16.43
N GLN A 129 -15.16 13.68 -16.31
CA GLN A 129 -16.62 13.79 -16.19
C GLN A 129 -17.02 14.57 -14.93
N PHE A 130 -16.49 14.21 -13.76
CA PHE A 130 -16.79 14.91 -12.51
C PHE A 130 -16.35 16.38 -12.57
N SER A 131 -15.19 16.67 -13.17
CA SER A 131 -14.71 18.03 -13.36
C SER A 131 -15.63 18.83 -14.28
N LEU A 132 -16.16 18.21 -15.34
CA LEU A 132 -17.12 18.84 -16.25
C LEU A 132 -18.46 19.11 -15.55
N GLU A 133 -18.99 18.14 -14.82
CA GLU A 133 -20.21 18.28 -14.02
C GLU A 133 -20.06 19.36 -12.95
N GLN A 134 -18.93 19.39 -12.23
CA GLN A 134 -18.61 20.42 -11.25
C GLN A 134 -18.54 21.81 -11.89
N SER A 135 -17.92 21.94 -13.07
CA SER A 135 -17.89 23.20 -13.80
C SER A 135 -19.28 23.64 -14.26
N SER A 136 -20.11 22.71 -14.76
CA SER A 136 -21.49 22.99 -15.19
C SER A 136 -22.35 23.45 -14.02
N ASN A 137 -22.35 22.70 -12.91
CA ASN A 137 -23.07 23.07 -11.69
C ASN A 137 -22.57 24.41 -11.14
N SER A 138 -21.26 24.66 -11.16
CA SER A 138 -20.71 25.96 -10.74
C SER A 138 -21.22 27.09 -11.63
N THR A 139 -21.32 26.90 -12.95
CA THR A 139 -21.89 27.92 -13.84
C THR A 139 -23.38 28.15 -13.58
N GLU A 140 -24.16 27.09 -13.35
CA GLU A 140 -25.58 27.19 -12.98
C GLU A 140 -25.78 27.91 -11.64
N HIS A 141 -24.95 27.61 -10.62
CA HIS A 141 -24.96 28.32 -9.35
C HIS A 141 -24.61 29.81 -9.52
N VAL A 142 -23.60 30.13 -10.34
CA VAL A 142 -23.25 31.53 -10.63
C VAL A 142 -24.41 32.25 -11.33
N GLU A 143 -25.09 31.59 -12.28
CA GLU A 143 -26.25 32.15 -12.99
C GLU A 143 -27.45 32.35 -12.07
N THR A 144 -27.78 31.39 -11.21
CA THR A 144 -28.87 31.52 -10.23
C THR A 144 -28.59 32.63 -9.21
N ILE A 145 -27.35 32.75 -8.71
CA ILE A 145 -26.93 33.87 -7.86
C ILE A 145 -27.10 35.20 -8.61
N LYS A 146 -26.70 35.27 -9.89
CA LYS A 146 -26.89 36.46 -10.71
C LYS A 146 -28.38 36.83 -10.88
N GLN A 147 -29.26 35.85 -11.06
CA GLN A 147 -30.69 36.09 -11.16
C GLN A 147 -31.29 36.59 -9.84
N LEU A 148 -30.95 35.96 -8.71
CA LEU A 148 -31.43 36.37 -7.39
C LEU A 148 -30.91 37.75 -6.97
N THR A 149 -29.65 38.07 -7.30
CA THR A 149 -29.08 39.40 -7.06
C THR A 149 -29.80 40.47 -7.88
N MET A 150 -30.08 40.21 -9.16
CA MET A 150 -30.88 41.12 -10.00
C MET A 150 -32.31 41.31 -9.47
N GLN A 151 -32.97 40.24 -9.00
CA GLN A 151 -34.29 40.34 -8.38
C GLN A 151 -34.28 41.17 -7.10
N ASN A 152 -33.29 40.96 -6.22
CA ASN A 152 -33.13 41.76 -5.00
C ASN A 152 -32.84 43.23 -5.30
N GLU A 153 -32.03 43.52 -6.33
CA GLU A 153 -31.76 44.89 -6.77
C GLU A 153 -33.02 45.57 -7.30
N MET A 154 -33.79 44.89 -8.16
CA MET A 154 -35.08 45.40 -8.63
C MET A 154 -36.06 45.67 -7.48
N LEU A 155 -36.18 44.74 -6.52
CA LEU A 155 -37.05 44.91 -5.35
C LEU A 155 -36.58 46.07 -4.45
N THR A 156 -35.27 46.21 -4.27
CA THR A 156 -34.69 47.34 -3.54
C THR A 156 -35.00 48.65 -4.25
N GLN A 157 -34.91 48.68 -5.58
CA GLN A 157 -35.21 49.86 -6.37
C GLN A 157 -36.70 50.24 -6.29
N THR A 158 -37.62 49.28 -6.38
CA THR A 158 -39.06 49.56 -6.26
C THR A 158 -39.42 50.08 -4.87
N PHE A 159 -38.85 49.51 -3.80
CA PHE A 159 -39.06 50.05 -2.44
C PHE A 159 -38.45 51.44 -2.27
N LYS A 160 -37.27 51.72 -2.84
CA LYS A 160 -36.68 53.08 -2.84
C LYS A 160 -37.60 54.07 -3.55
N ASP A 161 -38.14 53.70 -4.72
CA ASP A 161 -39.03 54.57 -5.49
C ASP A 161 -40.35 54.81 -4.74
N GLN A 162 -40.92 53.77 -4.10
CA GLN A 162 -42.11 53.92 -3.24
C GLN A 162 -41.85 54.84 -2.04
N MET A 163 -40.71 54.69 -1.35
CA MET A 163 -40.32 55.58 -0.26
C MET A 163 -40.16 57.02 -0.72
N LYS A 164 -39.55 57.23 -1.90
CA LYS A 164 -39.39 58.56 -2.47
C LYS A 164 -40.73 59.20 -2.82
N LEU A 165 -41.65 58.45 -3.45
CA LEU A 165 -42.99 58.95 -3.75
C LEU A 165 -43.78 59.31 -2.49
N LEU A 166 -43.73 58.47 -1.46
CA LEU A 166 -44.35 58.75 -0.16
C LEU A 166 -43.74 60.00 0.51
N GLN A 167 -42.42 60.16 0.44
CA GLN A 167 -41.73 61.36 0.93
C GLN A 167 -42.17 62.62 0.17
N GLU A 168 -42.23 62.56 -1.16
CA GLU A 168 -42.69 63.66 -2.01
C GLU A 168 -44.15 64.05 -1.70
N GLU A 169 -45.04 63.07 -1.53
CA GLU A 169 -46.45 63.31 -1.15
C GLU A 169 -46.58 63.92 0.25
N HIS A 170 -45.82 63.42 1.22
CA HIS A 170 -45.80 63.98 2.57
C HIS A 170 -45.28 65.43 2.55
N THR A 171 -44.20 65.69 1.83
CA THR A 171 -43.63 67.04 1.67
C THR A 171 -44.64 67.98 1.03
N ARG A 172 -45.34 67.53 -0.03
CA ARG A 172 -46.40 68.30 -0.68
C ARG A 172 -47.57 68.60 0.26
N SER A 173 -47.98 67.63 1.06
CA SER A 173 -49.05 67.79 2.05
C SER A 173 -48.65 68.77 3.16
N MET A 174 -47.42 68.67 3.65
CA MET A 174 -46.83 69.62 4.60
C MET A 174 -46.77 71.04 4.02
N GLU A 175 -46.33 71.21 2.77
CA GLU A 175 -46.35 72.51 2.10
C GLU A 175 -47.77 73.07 1.93
N MET A 176 -48.77 72.23 1.64
CA MET A 176 -50.17 72.68 1.55
C MET A 176 -50.69 73.14 2.92
N LEU A 177 -50.43 72.37 3.98
CA LEU A 177 -50.80 72.74 5.35
C LEU A 177 -50.08 74.01 5.80
N GLN A 178 -48.80 74.16 5.46
CA GLN A 178 -48.03 75.39 5.73
C GLN A 178 -48.65 76.60 5.03
N ARG A 179 -48.97 76.51 3.74
CA ARG A 179 -49.64 77.60 3.01
C ARG A 179 -51.01 77.95 3.61
N GLN A 180 -51.74 76.96 4.11
CA GLN A 180 -53.01 77.19 4.81
C GLN A 180 -52.81 77.89 6.14
N LEU A 181 -51.84 77.45 6.96
CA LEU A 181 -51.46 78.12 8.21
C LEU A 181 -51.04 79.56 7.94
N ASP A 182 -50.15 79.80 6.98
CA ASP A 182 -49.72 81.14 6.59
C ASP A 182 -50.94 82.00 6.20
N SER A 183 -51.86 81.50 5.37
CA SER A 183 -53.08 82.24 4.99
C SER A 183 -53.98 82.57 6.18
N GLN A 184 -54.14 81.63 7.12
CA GLN A 184 -54.90 81.86 8.35
C GLN A 184 -54.19 82.85 9.28
N GLU A 185 -52.87 82.77 9.43
CA GLU A 185 -52.06 83.74 10.16
C GLU A 185 -52.20 85.15 9.58
N HIS A 186 -52.17 85.29 8.24
CA HIS A 186 -52.41 86.57 7.58
C HIS A 186 -53.82 87.10 7.83
N GLN A 187 -54.84 86.23 7.89
CA GLN A 187 -56.22 86.62 8.24
C GLN A 187 -56.33 87.07 9.71
N VAL A 188 -55.76 86.31 10.64
CA VAL A 188 -55.69 86.66 12.05
C VAL A 188 -54.99 88.01 12.22
N PHE A 189 -53.83 88.19 11.59
CA PHE A 189 -53.09 89.44 11.60
C PHE A 189 -53.91 90.62 11.04
N GLN A 190 -54.65 90.43 9.95
CA GLN A 190 -55.55 91.45 9.41
C GLN A 190 -56.67 91.80 10.38
N LEU A 191 -57.31 90.81 11.01
CA LEU A 191 -58.37 91.02 11.99
C LEU A 191 -57.84 91.73 13.25
N GLU A 192 -56.67 91.34 13.76
CA GLU A 192 -56.00 92.02 14.87
C GLU A 192 -55.67 93.49 14.52
N THR A 193 -55.18 93.74 13.30
CA THR A 193 -54.88 95.10 12.83
C THR A 193 -56.14 95.95 12.71
N GLN A 194 -57.24 95.38 12.23
CA GLN A 194 -58.55 96.05 12.18
C GLN A 194 -59.07 96.35 13.59
N LEU A 195 -58.95 95.41 14.53
CA LEU A 195 -59.30 95.61 15.94
C LEU A 195 -58.50 96.75 16.59
N ARG A 196 -57.24 96.92 16.18
CA ARG A 196 -56.32 97.95 16.70
C ARG A 196 -56.57 99.35 16.13
N SER A 197 -57.38 99.49 15.09
CA SER A 197 -57.68 100.77 14.40
C SER A 197 -58.98 101.46 14.83
N ALA A 198 -59.75 100.88 15.76
CA ALA A 198 -60.90 101.53 16.39
C ALA A 198 -60.48 102.39 17.61
N PRO A 199 -61.07 103.59 17.82
CA PRO A 199 -60.76 104.41 18.99
C PRO A 199 -61.35 103.81 20.27
N THR A 200 -60.49 103.69 21.28
CA THR A 200 -60.61 102.94 22.55
C THR A 200 -61.76 103.36 23.49
N PRO A 201 -62.07 102.54 24.51
CA PRO A 201 -61.71 103.00 25.86
C PRO A 201 -61.12 101.93 26.80
N THR A 202 -60.09 102.35 27.55
CA THR A 202 -59.77 102.10 28.98
C THR A 202 -59.82 100.68 29.58
N LEU A 203 -58.62 100.19 29.98
CA LEU A 203 -58.16 99.55 31.25
C LEU A 203 -59.23 98.96 32.22
N PRO A 204 -58.99 97.82 32.92
CA PRO A 204 -57.82 97.66 33.80
C PRO A 204 -57.20 96.26 33.95
N ASN A 205 -55.99 96.28 34.49
CA ASN A 205 -55.28 95.22 35.18
C ASN A 205 -56.10 94.63 36.35
N THR A 206 -56.37 93.32 36.39
CA THR A 206 -56.66 92.56 37.63
C THR A 206 -56.51 91.03 37.45
N ALA A 207 -55.73 90.44 38.36
CA ALA A 207 -55.80 89.08 38.92
C ALA A 207 -55.61 87.88 37.97
N SER A 208 -54.49 87.15 37.99
CA SER A 208 -54.04 86.21 39.03
C SER A 208 -55.14 85.30 39.60
N SER A 209 -55.14 84.05 39.09
CA SER A 209 -55.37 82.77 39.79
C SER A 209 -56.68 82.55 40.57
N SER A 210 -57.57 81.74 39.97
CA SER A 210 -58.38 80.69 40.63
C SER A 210 -59.28 80.04 39.55
N SER A 211 -59.00 78.83 39.04
CA SER A 211 -59.28 77.49 39.60
C SER A 211 -60.62 76.89 39.12
N ILE A 212 -60.59 75.55 38.90
CA ILE A 212 -61.69 74.57 38.72
C ILE A 212 -62.09 74.33 37.24
N ASP A 213 -62.14 73.13 36.65
CA ASP A 213 -61.85 71.73 37.06
C ASP A 213 -61.72 70.88 35.79
N GLU A 214 -60.87 69.85 35.84
CA GLU A 214 -61.14 68.45 35.45
C GLU A 214 -59.80 67.70 35.34
N MET A 215 -59.24 67.43 36.52
CA MET A 215 -58.14 66.48 36.71
C MET A 215 -58.75 65.14 37.15
N ALA A 216 -59.07 64.27 36.19
CA ALA A 216 -59.23 62.84 36.46
C ALA A 216 -57.84 62.19 36.44
N ASN A 217 -57.22 62.18 37.61
CA ASN A 217 -55.98 61.47 37.89
C ASN A 217 -56.31 60.00 38.16
N GLN A 218 -56.07 59.12 37.17
CA GLN A 218 -56.03 57.68 37.41
C GLN A 218 -54.61 57.18 37.13
N VAL A 219 -53.83 57.15 38.22
CA VAL A 219 -52.55 56.45 38.29
C VAL A 219 -52.86 54.96 38.27
N VAL A 220 -52.55 54.30 37.16
CA VAL A 220 -52.30 52.85 37.09
C VAL A 220 -51.04 52.65 36.25
N GLU A 221 -49.92 52.54 36.96
CA GLU A 221 -48.95 51.44 36.83
C GLU A 221 -48.82 50.79 35.44
N TYR A 222 -47.76 51.14 34.71
CA TYR A 222 -46.91 50.09 34.14
C TYR A 222 -45.46 50.56 33.96
N VAL A 223 -44.59 49.78 34.58
CA VAL A 223 -43.13 49.84 34.57
C VAL A 223 -42.60 49.63 33.16
N ARG A 224 -41.66 50.48 32.71
CA ARG A 224 -40.67 50.09 31.69
C ARG A 224 -39.36 50.84 31.92
N ASP A 225 -38.52 50.24 32.77
CA ASP A 225 -37.07 50.53 32.88
C ASP A 225 -36.31 49.76 31.75
N PRO A 226 -34.99 49.97 31.51
CA PRO A 226 -34.41 50.18 30.19
C PRO A 226 -33.48 48.99 29.84
N ARG A 227 -32.73 49.11 28.73
CA ARG A 227 -31.78 48.13 28.15
C ARG A 227 -32.37 47.19 27.10
N ALA A 228 -32.68 47.76 25.94
CA ALA A 228 -32.49 47.04 24.69
C ALA A 228 -31.01 47.20 24.27
N VAL A 229 -30.16 46.31 24.78
CA VAL A 229 -28.81 46.10 24.24
C VAL A 229 -28.93 44.96 23.24
N GLU A 230 -28.45 45.20 22.01
CA GLU A 230 -28.25 44.18 20.97
C GLU A 230 -27.43 43.00 21.50
N ARG A 231 -27.88 41.77 21.20
CA ARG A 231 -26.96 40.62 21.05
C ARG A 231 -27.36 39.72 19.88
N GLN A 232 -26.29 39.19 19.31
CA GLN A 232 -26.02 38.62 17.99
C GLN A 232 -26.60 37.22 17.76
N SER A 233 -26.79 36.88 16.49
CA SER A 233 -27.17 35.54 16.01
C SER A 233 -26.07 34.50 16.24
N GLY A 234 -26.45 33.37 16.83
CA GLY A 234 -25.66 32.13 16.83
C GLY A 234 -25.72 31.37 18.16
N GLU A 235 -26.65 30.41 18.28
CA GLU A 235 -26.72 29.27 19.23
C GLU A 235 -28.10 28.61 18.93
N GLY A 236 -28.21 27.48 18.22
CA GLY A 236 -27.76 26.17 18.67
C GLY A 236 -28.88 25.48 19.47
N MET A 237 -29.85 24.85 18.79
CA MET A 237 -30.74 23.79 19.30
C MET A 237 -31.14 22.97 18.05
N GLU A 238 -30.78 21.71 17.81
CA GLU A 238 -30.77 20.55 18.71
C GLU A 238 -32.01 20.55 19.61
N ASN A 239 -33.13 20.08 19.06
CA ASN A 239 -33.95 19.13 19.78
C ASN A 239 -34.78 18.32 18.80
N THR A 240 -34.48 17.03 18.83
CA THR A 240 -35.31 15.93 18.37
C THR A 240 -36.51 15.79 19.31
N ASP A 241 -37.56 15.25 18.73
CA ASP A 241 -38.51 14.33 19.36
C ASP A 241 -39.70 14.86 20.18
N TYR A 242 -40.86 14.43 19.67
CA TYR A 242 -42.17 14.22 20.31
C TYR A 242 -43.01 15.45 20.67
N ASP A 243 -43.83 15.89 19.71
CA ASP A 243 -45.11 16.53 20.02
C ASP A 243 -46.22 16.05 19.08
N CYS A 244 -47.00 15.07 19.56
CA CYS A 244 -48.38 14.89 19.14
C CYS A 244 -49.19 14.26 20.27
N ARG A 245 -49.76 15.10 21.15
CA ARG A 245 -51.16 15.01 21.58
C ARG A 245 -51.53 16.20 22.46
N LYS A 246 -52.25 17.17 21.88
CA LYS A 246 -53.30 18.01 22.49
C LYS A 246 -53.68 19.11 21.49
N GLN A 247 -54.41 18.76 20.45
CA GLN A 247 -55.33 19.72 19.84
C GLN A 247 -56.70 19.47 20.45
N SER A 248 -57.08 20.39 21.32
CA SER A 248 -58.45 20.60 21.77
C SER A 248 -59.28 20.92 20.53
N ILE A 249 -60.18 20.00 20.17
CA ILE A 249 -61.27 20.29 19.24
C ILE A 249 -62.25 21.16 20.04
N GLN A 250 -62.15 22.48 19.93
CA GLN A 250 -63.28 23.35 20.23
C GLN A 250 -64.11 23.48 18.96
N SER A 251 -65.10 22.61 18.80
CA SER A 251 -66.26 22.92 17.97
C SER A 251 -67.15 23.91 18.73
N PRO A 252 -67.77 24.90 18.09
CA PRO A 252 -68.77 25.72 18.76
C PRO A 252 -69.99 24.83 19.00
N LEU A 253 -70.22 24.47 20.27
CA LEU A 253 -71.41 23.74 20.69
C LEU A 253 -72.64 24.64 20.44
N ILE A 254 -73.48 24.25 19.48
CA ILE A 254 -74.79 24.84 19.26
C ILE A 254 -75.66 24.49 20.48
N PRO A 255 -76.26 25.48 21.18
CA PRO A 255 -77.09 25.23 22.36
C PRO A 255 -78.26 24.30 22.02
N PHE A 256 -78.52 23.34 22.92
CA PHE A 256 -79.54 22.29 22.76
C PHE A 256 -80.94 22.85 22.45
N GLU A 257 -81.27 24.01 23.01
CA GLU A 257 -82.52 24.76 22.74
C GLU A 257 -82.72 25.14 21.27
N GLN A 258 -81.63 25.28 20.51
CA GLN A 258 -81.64 25.69 19.11
C GLN A 258 -81.84 24.51 18.14
N LEU A 259 -81.52 23.30 18.58
CA LEU A 259 -81.74 22.05 17.83
C LEU A 259 -83.20 21.57 17.93
N ILE A 260 -83.87 21.83 19.05
CA ILE A 260 -85.27 21.41 19.27
C ILE A 260 -86.28 22.32 18.56
N ASN A 261 -85.91 23.58 18.30
CA ASN A 261 -86.80 24.58 17.70
C ASN A 261 -86.69 24.68 16.16
N SER A 262 -85.85 23.87 15.52
CA SER A 262 -85.75 23.86 14.05
C SER A 262 -86.82 22.94 13.46
N PRO A 263 -87.69 23.41 12.55
CA PRO A 263 -88.72 22.58 11.96
C PRO A 263 -88.06 21.45 11.15
N GLN A 264 -88.48 20.22 11.43
CA GLN A 264 -88.06 19.01 10.76
C GLN A 264 -88.40 19.10 9.26
N GLN A 265 -87.43 19.47 8.44
CA GLN A 265 -87.46 19.26 6.99
C GLN A 265 -86.67 17.99 6.68
N ASP A 266 -87.26 17.14 5.81
CA ASP A 266 -86.76 15.84 5.39
C ASP A 266 -85.40 15.94 4.65
N ASP A 267 -84.31 16.06 5.39
CA ASP A 267 -82.97 16.22 4.83
C ASP A 267 -82.17 14.91 4.83
N THR A 268 -82.56 13.97 3.96
CA THR A 268 -81.68 12.85 3.58
C THR A 268 -80.53 13.29 2.65
N SER A 269 -80.59 14.52 2.15
CA SER A 269 -79.58 15.21 1.32
C SER A 269 -78.43 15.78 2.15
N SER A 270 -78.71 16.41 3.30
CA SER A 270 -77.68 17.03 4.16
C SER A 270 -76.77 15.97 4.81
N ILE A 271 -77.30 14.80 5.18
CA ILE A 271 -76.51 13.70 5.78
C ILE A 271 -75.55 13.07 4.75
N LYS A 272 -75.99 12.87 3.50
CA LYS A 272 -75.13 12.33 2.42
C LYS A 272 -74.00 13.28 2.03
N THR A 273 -74.23 14.58 2.14
CA THR A 273 -73.22 15.61 1.86
C THR A 273 -72.16 15.67 2.96
N ILE A 274 -72.57 15.54 4.23
CA ILE A 274 -71.64 15.45 5.37
C ILE A 274 -70.83 14.14 5.32
N GLU A 275 -71.45 13.03 4.93
CA GLU A 275 -70.78 11.73 4.76
C GLU A 275 -69.76 11.77 3.60
N SER A 276 -70.07 12.44 2.49
CA SER A 276 -69.12 12.62 1.38
C SER A 276 -67.93 13.51 1.75
N ASP A 277 -68.16 14.56 2.55
CA ASP A 277 -67.09 15.46 3.00
C ASP A 277 -66.16 14.77 4.02
N TYR A 278 -66.72 13.92 4.89
CA TYR A 278 -65.94 13.07 5.79
C TYR A 278 -65.13 12.02 5.02
N GLU A 279 -65.73 11.39 4.01
CA GLU A 279 -65.03 10.41 3.17
C GLU A 279 -63.88 11.06 2.39
N TYR A 280 -64.10 12.27 1.84
CA TYR A 280 -63.08 13.02 1.12
C TYR A 280 -61.91 13.44 2.04
N THR A 281 -62.20 13.99 3.22
CA THR A 281 -61.17 14.36 4.20
C THR A 281 -60.41 13.15 4.74
N LEU A 282 -61.05 11.99 4.88
CA LEU A 282 -60.38 10.75 5.29
C LEU A 282 -59.43 10.24 4.19
N LYS A 283 -59.85 10.29 2.92
CA LYS A 283 -58.99 9.95 1.77
C LYS A 283 -57.81 10.91 1.65
N GLN A 284 -58.01 12.20 1.89
CA GLN A 284 -56.94 13.19 1.89
C GLN A 284 -55.94 12.94 3.03
N ASN A 285 -56.42 12.63 4.24
CA ASN A 285 -55.56 12.28 5.37
C ASN A 285 -54.81 10.95 5.13
N LEU A 286 -55.45 9.96 4.50
CA LEU A 286 -54.81 8.71 4.11
C LEU A 286 -53.68 8.96 3.11
N ALA A 287 -53.93 9.76 2.07
CA ALA A 287 -52.93 10.14 1.07
C ALA A 287 -51.78 10.96 1.69
N ALA A 288 -52.09 11.88 2.60
CA ALA A 288 -51.09 12.63 3.35
C ALA A 288 -50.27 11.74 4.30
N SER A 289 -50.86 10.67 4.84
CA SER A 289 -50.15 9.67 5.64
C SER A 289 -49.25 8.78 4.78
N GLN A 290 -49.74 8.35 3.60
CA GLN A 290 -48.98 7.53 2.65
C GLN A 290 -47.74 8.27 2.14
N THR A 291 -47.88 9.53 1.71
CA THR A 291 -46.74 10.37 1.30
C THR A 291 -45.71 10.56 2.42
N LYS A 292 -46.16 10.72 3.68
CA LYS A 292 -45.25 10.76 4.84
C LYS A 292 -44.51 9.44 5.06
N ILE A 293 -45.19 8.30 4.90
CA ILE A 293 -44.57 6.98 5.02
C ILE A 293 -43.55 6.77 3.91
N GLU A 294 -43.86 7.16 2.68
CA GLU A 294 -42.92 7.09 1.54
C GLU A 294 -41.67 7.92 1.81
N HIS A 295 -41.82 9.18 2.22
CA HIS A 295 -40.69 10.04 2.55
C HIS A 295 -39.85 9.51 3.72
N LEU A 296 -40.47 9.00 4.79
CA LEU A 296 -39.74 8.38 5.90
C LEU A 296 -39.03 7.09 5.47
N SER A 297 -39.63 6.33 4.57
CA SER A 297 -39.01 5.13 4.00
C SER A 297 -37.80 5.46 3.13
N GLU A 298 -37.88 6.55 2.35
CA GLU A 298 -36.75 7.06 1.56
C GLU A 298 -35.61 7.55 2.45
N LEU A 299 -35.92 8.36 3.47
CA LEU A 299 -34.94 8.80 4.46
C LEU A 299 -34.29 7.63 5.20
N LEU A 300 -35.06 6.60 5.56
CA LEU A 300 -34.53 5.42 6.21
C LEU A 300 -33.56 4.67 5.29
N ASN A 301 -33.93 4.47 4.03
CA ASN A 301 -33.08 3.81 3.03
C ASN A 301 -31.80 4.62 2.78
N GLU A 302 -31.89 5.95 2.65
CA GLU A 302 -30.74 6.83 2.55
C GLU A 302 -29.84 6.71 3.80
N SER A 303 -30.42 6.70 5.00
CA SER A 303 -29.67 6.52 6.25
C SER A 303 -28.98 5.15 6.30
N GLU A 304 -29.64 4.07 5.87
CA GLU A 304 -29.07 2.73 5.82
C GLU A 304 -27.89 2.66 4.84
N ALA A 305 -28.04 3.26 3.65
CA ALA A 305 -26.98 3.36 2.66
C ALA A 305 -25.76 4.15 3.19
N THR A 306 -25.99 5.26 3.90
CA THR A 306 -24.89 6.04 4.50
C THR A 306 -24.17 5.26 5.59
N VAL A 307 -24.90 4.53 6.44
CA VAL A 307 -24.32 3.65 7.48
C VAL A 307 -23.49 2.55 6.84
N MET A 308 -23.98 1.91 5.77
CA MET A 308 -23.23 0.88 5.05
C MET A 308 -21.91 1.44 4.51
N ARG A 309 -21.93 2.62 3.88
CA ARG A 309 -20.71 3.27 3.40
C ARG A 309 -19.73 3.61 4.53
N LEU A 310 -20.22 4.17 5.64
CA LEU A 310 -19.38 4.52 6.79
C LEU A 310 -18.76 3.29 7.45
N THR A 311 -19.50 2.19 7.56
CA THR A 311 -18.99 0.94 8.13
C THR A 311 -17.92 0.31 7.24
N GLU A 312 -18.06 0.37 5.92
CA GLU A 312 -17.03 -0.08 4.98
C GLU A 312 -15.77 0.78 5.08
N GLN A 313 -15.91 2.11 5.09
CA GLN A 313 -14.78 3.03 5.30
C GLN A 313 -14.07 2.74 6.62
N ALA A 314 -14.81 2.53 7.71
CA ALA A 314 -14.24 2.17 9.00
C ALA A 314 -13.48 0.84 8.96
N LYS A 315 -13.95 -0.15 8.18
CA LYS A 315 -13.25 -1.43 7.98
C LYS A 315 -11.94 -1.24 7.21
N ILE A 316 -11.95 -0.44 6.14
CA ILE A 316 -10.76 -0.12 5.35
C ILE A 316 -9.74 0.63 6.21
N LEU A 317 -10.17 1.68 6.92
CA LEU A 317 -9.30 2.46 7.79
C LEU A 317 -8.67 1.61 8.90
N LYS A 318 -9.44 0.73 9.54
CA LYS A 318 -8.90 -0.23 10.52
C LYS A 318 -7.87 -1.18 9.88
N GLY A 319 -8.10 -1.62 8.64
CA GLY A 319 -7.15 -2.42 7.88
C GLY A 319 -5.84 -1.68 7.60
N GLU A 320 -5.93 -0.41 7.21
CA GLU A 320 -4.78 0.42 6.90
C GLU A 320 -3.98 0.76 8.17
N ILE A 321 -4.64 1.07 9.30
CA ILE A 321 -3.96 1.27 10.59
C ILE A 321 -3.14 0.04 10.97
N ARG A 322 -3.73 -1.17 10.91
CA ARG A 322 -3.01 -2.42 11.21
C ARG A 322 -1.85 -2.70 10.25
N ARG A 323 -1.95 -2.23 9.01
CA ARG A 323 -0.86 -2.34 8.03
C ARG A 323 0.26 -1.36 8.37
N MET A 324 -0.08 -0.10 8.66
CA MET A 324 0.88 0.91 9.06
C MET A 324 1.59 0.56 10.37
N GLU A 325 0.88 0.03 11.37
CA GLU A 325 1.48 -0.44 12.63
C GLU A 325 2.53 -1.52 12.38
N ARG A 326 2.21 -2.55 11.57
CA ARG A 326 3.18 -3.59 11.20
C ARG A 326 4.37 -3.03 10.41
N ASN A 327 4.12 -2.07 9.51
CA ASN A 327 5.20 -1.42 8.77
C ASN A 327 6.09 -0.62 9.72
N GLN A 328 5.52 0.12 10.66
CA GLN A 328 6.25 0.90 11.67
C GLN A 328 7.06 -0.01 12.60
N GLU A 329 6.52 -1.16 13.02
CA GLU A 329 7.26 -2.17 13.77
C GLU A 329 8.47 -2.66 12.96
N ARG A 330 8.29 -2.98 11.67
CA ARG A 330 9.41 -3.37 10.80
C ARG A 330 10.43 -2.25 10.64
N GLU A 331 10.01 -1.00 10.45
CA GLU A 331 10.92 0.15 10.38
C GLU A 331 11.69 0.36 11.69
N LYS A 332 11.03 0.17 12.84
CA LYS A 332 11.68 0.22 14.15
C LYS A 332 12.69 -0.91 14.30
N GLU A 333 12.37 -2.12 13.86
CA GLU A 333 13.29 -3.26 13.86
C GLU A 333 14.47 -3.04 12.90
N ILE A 334 14.23 -2.48 11.71
CA ILE A 334 15.27 -2.13 10.74
C ILE A 334 16.18 -1.03 11.30
N SER A 335 15.63 0.03 11.87
CA SER A 335 16.40 1.10 12.52
C SER A 335 17.19 0.57 13.72
N ASN A 336 16.61 -0.33 14.51
CA ASN A 336 17.31 -1.03 15.57
C ASN A 336 18.46 -1.91 15.01
N MET A 337 18.24 -2.57 13.88
CA MET A 337 19.28 -3.36 13.19
C MET A 337 20.42 -2.47 12.68
N GLU A 338 20.12 -1.28 12.16
CA GLU A 338 21.13 -0.30 11.74
C GLU A 338 21.92 0.22 12.95
N TYR A 339 21.24 0.51 14.06
CA TYR A 339 21.89 0.86 15.32
C TYR A 339 22.82 -0.27 15.78
N LEU A 340 22.32 -1.51 15.82
CA LEU A 340 23.09 -2.69 16.18
C LEU A 340 24.32 -2.89 15.28
N LYS A 341 24.17 -2.71 13.96
CA LYS A 341 25.28 -2.73 13.00
C LYS A 341 26.35 -1.72 13.39
N ASN A 342 25.97 -0.50 13.72
CA ASN A 342 26.91 0.55 14.11
C ASN A 342 27.61 0.20 15.45
N ILE A 343 26.88 -0.36 16.41
CA ILE A 343 27.44 -0.81 17.70
C ILE A 343 28.41 -1.97 17.50
N ILE A 344 28.08 -2.97 16.68
CA ILE A 344 28.96 -4.10 16.34
C ILE A 344 30.22 -3.59 15.62
N LEU A 345 30.05 -2.71 14.63
CA LEU A 345 31.18 -2.14 13.89
C LEU A 345 32.11 -1.35 14.84
N LYS A 346 31.54 -0.56 15.76
CA LYS A 346 32.31 0.15 16.78
C LYS A 346 33.00 -0.82 17.75
N PHE A 347 32.32 -1.89 18.18
CA PHE A 347 32.88 -2.91 19.06
C PHE A 347 34.04 -3.69 18.43
N LEU A 348 34.02 -3.92 17.12
CA LEU A 348 35.10 -4.60 16.38
C LEU A 348 36.28 -3.68 16.07
N THR A 349 36.02 -2.38 15.85
CA THR A 349 37.04 -1.41 15.46
C THR A 349 37.78 -0.81 16.67
N LEU A 350 37.13 -0.74 17.84
CA LEU A 350 37.74 -0.21 19.05
C LEU A 350 38.79 -1.18 19.64
N PRO A 351 39.94 -0.66 20.09
CA PRO A 351 40.90 -1.45 20.86
C PRO A 351 40.29 -1.91 22.20
N VAL A 352 40.92 -2.91 22.81
CA VAL A 352 40.54 -3.44 24.13
C VAL A 352 40.69 -2.34 25.19
N CYS A 353 39.60 -1.68 25.53
CA CYS A 353 39.54 -0.51 26.42
C CYS A 353 38.15 -0.46 27.10
N ASP A 354 38.01 0.38 28.13
CA ASP A 354 36.77 0.54 28.89
C ASP A 354 35.55 0.88 28.01
N GLU A 355 35.75 1.61 26.91
CA GLU A 355 34.69 1.92 25.94
C GLU A 355 34.11 0.66 25.28
N ARG A 356 34.92 -0.37 25.06
CA ARG A 356 34.47 -1.64 24.48
C ARG A 356 33.62 -2.43 25.48
N VAL A 357 33.96 -2.36 26.77
CA VAL A 357 33.18 -2.97 27.86
C VAL A 357 31.83 -2.26 28.02
N GLN A 358 31.78 -0.94 27.85
CA GLN A 358 30.53 -0.15 27.91
C GLN A 358 29.53 -0.50 26.78
N LEU A 359 29.99 -1.06 25.66
CA LEU A 359 29.10 -1.49 24.56
C LEU A 359 28.45 -2.87 24.81
N ILE A 360 28.99 -3.68 25.73
CA ILE A 360 28.48 -5.03 26.01
C ILE A 360 27.04 -5.02 26.53
N PRO A 361 26.64 -4.18 27.50
CA PRO A 361 25.26 -4.12 27.94
C PRO A 361 24.28 -3.83 26.80
N VAL A 362 24.65 -2.94 25.89
CA VAL A 362 23.83 -2.59 24.71
C VAL A 362 23.70 -3.80 23.78
N LEU A 363 24.81 -4.47 23.45
CA LEU A 363 24.80 -5.69 22.66
C LEU A 363 23.97 -6.80 23.31
N CYS A 364 24.10 -7.01 24.63
CA CYS A 364 23.28 -7.97 25.37
C CYS A 364 21.80 -7.64 25.31
N THR A 365 21.40 -6.36 25.39
CA THR A 365 19.99 -5.97 25.29
C THR A 365 19.42 -6.13 23.88
N MET A 366 20.21 -5.80 22.84
CA MET A 366 19.75 -5.84 21.45
C MET A 366 19.77 -7.24 20.85
N LEU A 367 20.75 -8.08 21.22
CA LEU A 367 20.90 -9.46 20.75
C LEU A 367 20.37 -10.52 21.73
N LYS A 368 19.91 -10.10 22.92
CA LYS A 368 19.40 -10.97 23.99
C LYS A 368 20.37 -12.11 24.36
N PHE A 369 21.64 -11.75 24.58
CA PHE A 369 22.63 -12.71 25.04
C PHE A 369 22.31 -13.28 26.41
N SER A 370 22.63 -14.56 26.59
CA SER A 370 22.63 -15.23 27.88
C SER A 370 23.72 -14.66 28.81
N PRO A 371 23.59 -14.84 30.13
CA PRO A 371 24.62 -14.39 31.07
C PRO A 371 26.00 -15.00 30.79
N ASP A 372 26.05 -16.25 30.31
CA ASP A 372 27.31 -16.94 29.97
C ASP A 372 28.00 -16.27 28.76
N GLU A 373 27.24 -15.96 27.69
CA GLU A 373 27.75 -15.26 26.51
C GLU A 373 28.18 -13.82 26.83
N LYS A 374 27.50 -13.17 27.77
CA LYS A 374 27.88 -11.83 28.27
C LYS A 374 29.24 -11.86 28.96
N ASP A 375 29.51 -12.87 29.76
CA ASP A 375 30.79 -13.01 30.48
C ASP A 375 31.94 -13.27 29.51
N ASP A 376 31.70 -14.03 28.44
CA ASP A 376 32.70 -14.25 27.38
C ASP A 376 33.00 -12.97 26.58
N LEU A 377 31.98 -12.16 26.27
CA LEU A 377 32.18 -10.84 25.67
C LEU A 377 32.96 -9.89 26.60
N MET A 378 32.76 -9.97 27.92
CA MET A 378 33.53 -9.18 28.88
C MET A 378 35.01 -9.59 28.93
N LYS A 379 35.32 -10.89 28.86
CA LYS A 379 36.71 -11.36 28.80
C LYS A 379 37.44 -10.84 27.55
N ILE A 380 36.75 -10.87 26.40
CA ILE A 380 37.28 -10.36 25.12
C ILE A 380 37.46 -8.83 25.15
N ALA A 381 36.54 -8.09 25.77
CA ALA A 381 36.59 -6.63 25.82
C ALA A 381 37.58 -6.07 26.84
N SER A 382 37.87 -6.81 27.92
CA SER A 382 38.82 -6.43 28.98
C SER A 382 40.23 -6.98 28.76
N GLY A 383 40.47 -7.74 27.70
CA GLY A 383 41.80 -8.23 27.33
C GLY A 383 42.28 -9.44 28.12
N GLY A 384 41.37 -10.24 28.68
CA GLY A 384 41.70 -11.48 29.35
C GLY A 384 42.25 -12.51 28.36
N ASP A 385 43.57 -12.71 28.39
CA ASP A 385 44.40 -13.71 27.71
C ASP A 385 43.76 -14.54 26.58
N GLY A 386 44.01 -14.07 25.35
CA GLY A 386 43.85 -14.82 24.11
C GLY A 386 44.92 -14.46 23.07
N THR A 387 46.10 -14.01 23.50
CA THR A 387 47.25 -13.82 22.60
C THR A 387 47.94 -15.16 22.35
N GLY A 388 47.40 -15.91 21.40
CA GLY A 388 48.08 -17.04 20.77
C GLY A 388 47.44 -17.31 19.41
N PRO A 389 48.22 -17.47 18.32
CA PRO A 389 47.66 -17.87 17.03
C PRO A 389 47.00 -19.25 17.20
N PRO A 390 45.82 -19.51 16.60
CA PRO A 390 45.19 -20.82 16.71
C PRO A 390 45.95 -21.79 15.83
N GLN A 391 46.99 -22.44 16.37
CA GLN A 391 47.57 -23.63 15.78
C GLN A 391 46.87 -24.85 16.39
N GLY A 392 46.03 -25.49 15.57
CA GLY A 392 45.59 -26.87 15.82
C GLY A 392 44.15 -27.08 16.26
N ASN A 393 43.17 -26.57 15.51
CA ASN A 393 41.99 -27.35 15.10
C ASN A 393 41.23 -26.59 14.01
N GLY A 394 41.76 -26.66 12.78
CA GLY A 394 41.02 -26.21 11.61
C GLY A 394 39.85 -27.14 11.34
N ALA A 395 38.62 -26.64 11.53
CA ALA A 395 37.40 -27.01 10.79
C ALA A 395 36.09 -26.63 11.53
N ALA A 396 36.04 -25.49 12.23
CA ALA A 396 34.77 -24.85 12.61
C ALA A 396 34.70 -23.45 11.98
N GLY A 397 35.11 -23.35 10.72
CA GLY A 397 34.84 -22.17 9.91
C GLY A 397 33.35 -22.10 9.61
N TRP A 398 32.86 -20.88 9.35
CA TRP A 398 31.51 -20.47 8.96
C TRP A 398 30.69 -21.41 8.04
N GLY A 399 31.31 -22.41 7.40
CA GLY A 399 30.66 -23.46 6.63
C GLY A 399 29.60 -24.26 7.38
N THR A 400 29.75 -24.51 8.68
CA THR A 400 28.76 -25.29 9.45
C THR A 400 27.42 -24.54 9.60
N TYR A 401 27.44 -23.21 9.62
CA TYR A 401 26.24 -22.38 9.69
C TYR A 401 25.62 -22.10 8.30
N LEU A 402 26.44 -22.09 7.24
CA LEU A 402 25.99 -21.86 5.86
C LEU A 402 25.07 -22.98 5.33
N HIS A 403 25.31 -24.24 5.71
CA HIS A 403 24.45 -25.37 5.30
C HIS A 403 23.01 -25.25 5.81
N ARG A 404 22.75 -24.44 6.84
CA ARG A 404 21.41 -24.26 7.41
C ARG A 404 20.60 -23.15 6.73
N TRP A 405 21.24 -22.36 5.86
CA TRP A 405 20.61 -21.22 5.16
C TRP A 405 20.39 -21.52 3.66
N SER A 406 21.13 -22.48 3.11
CA SER A 406 20.83 -23.10 1.82
C SER A 406 19.64 -24.03 1.98
N GLY A 407 18.41 -23.49 1.91
CA GLY A 407 17.17 -24.25 1.82
C GLY A 407 17.09 -25.04 0.51
N LEU A 408 17.87 -26.13 0.43
CA LEU A 408 17.80 -27.12 -0.64
C LEU A 408 17.60 -28.50 -0.03
N THR A 409 16.37 -28.74 0.42
CA THR A 409 15.60 -29.99 0.27
C THR A 409 14.13 -29.67 0.48
#